data_AF-A0A8J7PZQ6-F1
#
_entry.id   AF-A0A8J7PZQ6-F1
#
_cell.length_a   1.000
_cell.length_b   1.000
_cell.length_c   1.000
_cell.angle_alpha   90.00
_cell.angle_beta   90.00
_cell.angle_gamma   90.00
#
_symmetry.space_group_name_H-M   'P 1'
#
loop_
_entity.id
_entity.type
_entity.pdbx_description
1 polymer ?
#
loop_
_entity_poly.entity_id
_entity_poly.type
_entity_poly.pdbx_seq_one_letter_code
_entity_poly.pdbx_strand_id
1 'polypeptide(L)'
;MPLVPNRFLVRLLYACPYVKDMPLDDEDSLIELPEAARLDPFADMEGAPGFADVRLGWNETGLGLTIEVKGKENYPIGDADRPRQSDGVTIWIDTRGDRTGHRATRTCHQFHFLAAGGGPNKDEPAFLQTKIHRALQDAPLASGNDVPFRCERLK
;
A
#
# COMPACT_ATOMS: atom_id res chain seq x y z
N MET A 1 4.05 -23.10 -17.83
CA MET A 1 4.29 -21.92 -16.98
C MET A 1 5.09 -20.93 -17.82
N PRO A 2 4.58 -19.71 -18.06
CA PRO A 2 5.28 -18.74 -18.89
C PRO A 2 6.62 -18.36 -18.26
N LEU A 3 7.61 -18.00 -19.09
CA LEU A 3 8.94 -17.60 -18.62
C LEU A 3 8.90 -16.30 -17.78
N VAL A 4 7.89 -15.46 -18.05
CA VAL A 4 7.62 -14.19 -17.37
C VAL A 4 6.12 -14.16 -17.02
N PRO A 5 5.72 -13.69 -15.82
CA PRO A 5 4.31 -13.48 -15.51
C PRO A 5 3.61 -12.63 -16.57
N ASN A 6 2.43 -13.06 -17.02
CA ASN A 6 1.67 -12.38 -18.08
C ASN A 6 1.39 -10.91 -17.76
N ARG A 7 1.21 -10.57 -16.47
CA ARG A 7 1.00 -9.18 -16.03
C ARG A 7 2.19 -8.24 -16.33
N PHE A 8 3.39 -8.77 -16.61
CA PHE A 8 4.55 -7.95 -17.00
C PHE A 8 4.54 -7.55 -18.47
N LEU A 9 3.63 -8.11 -19.28
CA LEU A 9 3.51 -7.80 -20.70
C LEU A 9 2.69 -6.53 -20.96
N VAL A 10 2.08 -5.95 -19.93
CA VAL A 10 1.22 -4.78 -20.03
C VAL A 10 1.64 -3.70 -19.04
N ARG A 11 1.38 -2.45 -19.40
CA ARG A 11 1.43 -1.31 -18.48
C ARG A 11 0.02 -0.87 -18.17
N LEU A 12 -0.30 -0.77 -16.89
CA LEU A 12 -1.63 -0.46 -16.42
C LEU A 12 -1.69 0.98 -15.94
N LEU A 13 -2.80 1.64 -16.22
CA LEU A 13 -3.10 2.98 -15.78
C LEU A 13 -4.52 2.98 -15.24
N TYR A 14 -4.69 3.50 -14.02
CA TYR A 14 -5.97 3.59 -13.35
C TYR A 14 -6.34 5.05 -13.13
N ALA A 15 -7.64 5.33 -13.21
CA ALA A 15 -8.16 6.56 -12.63
C ALA A 15 -8.02 6.47 -11.11
N CYS A 16 -7.51 7.53 -10.50
CA CYS A 16 -7.51 7.71 -9.05
C CYS A 16 -8.57 8.78 -8.76
N PRO A 17 -9.79 8.42 -8.32
CA PRO A 17 -10.86 9.37 -8.12
C PRO A 17 -10.60 10.29 -6.93
N TYR A 18 -11.15 11.51 -7.01
CA TYR A 18 -11.20 12.42 -5.88
C TYR A 18 -12.22 11.92 -4.86
N VAL A 19 -11.80 11.81 -3.58
CA VAL A 19 -12.66 11.36 -2.48
C VAL A 19 -12.59 12.39 -1.35
N LYS A 20 -13.66 13.18 -1.20
CA LYS A 20 -13.67 14.32 -0.28
C LYS A 20 -13.52 13.91 1.19
N ASP A 21 -14.23 12.86 1.59
CA ASP A 21 -14.47 12.53 2.99
C ASP A 21 -13.36 11.65 3.60
N MET A 22 -12.09 11.98 3.32
CA MET A 22 -10.93 11.31 3.90
C MET A 22 -9.82 12.30 4.35
N PRO A 23 -9.01 11.98 5.36
CA PRO A 23 -9.22 10.88 6.30
C PRO A 23 -10.53 11.08 7.09
N LEU A 24 -11.06 10.01 7.68
CA LEU A 24 -12.22 10.13 8.56
C LEU A 24 -11.80 10.88 9.84
N ASP A 25 -12.67 11.75 10.35
CA ASP A 25 -12.46 12.44 11.63
C ASP A 25 -12.54 11.48 12.82
N ASP A 26 -13.18 10.33 12.62
CA ASP A 26 -13.25 9.24 13.59
C ASP A 26 -11.98 8.39 13.55
N GLU A 27 -11.28 8.35 14.68
CA GLU A 27 -10.07 7.55 14.82
C GLU A 27 -10.33 6.04 14.81
N ASP A 28 -11.56 5.54 14.98
CA ASP A 28 -11.80 4.09 15.06
C ASP A 28 -12.26 3.46 13.74
N SER A 29 -12.63 4.26 12.74
CA SER A 29 -13.26 3.77 11.51
C SER A 29 -12.26 3.51 10.36
N LEU A 30 -12.48 2.42 9.61
CA LEU A 30 -11.82 2.22 8.32
C LEU A 30 -12.38 3.18 7.26
N ILE A 31 -11.50 3.71 6.42
CA ILE A 31 -11.92 4.49 5.25
C ILE A 31 -12.56 3.53 4.23
N GLU A 32 -13.79 3.81 3.84
CA GLU A 32 -14.47 3.14 2.73
C GLU A 32 -14.30 3.95 1.44
N LEU A 33 -13.56 3.40 0.49
CA LEU A 33 -13.40 4.00 -0.83
C LEU A 33 -14.47 3.47 -1.81
N PRO A 34 -15.00 4.32 -2.71
CA PRO A 34 -16.05 3.92 -3.65
C PRO A 34 -15.56 2.87 -4.64
N GLU A 35 -16.48 2.15 -5.29
CA GLU A 35 -16.12 1.13 -6.31
C GLU A 35 -15.30 1.72 -7.47
N ALA A 36 -15.53 3.00 -7.81
CA ALA A 36 -14.75 3.71 -8.82
C ALA A 36 -13.26 3.87 -8.47
N ALA A 37 -12.88 3.66 -7.21
CA ALA A 37 -11.49 3.68 -6.73
C ALA A 37 -10.81 2.30 -6.81
N ARG A 38 -11.53 1.26 -7.22
CA ARG A 38 -11.04 -0.12 -7.23
C ARG A 38 -9.98 -0.35 -8.32
N LEU A 39 -8.95 -1.10 -7.97
CA LEU A 39 -7.92 -1.59 -8.88
C LEU A 39 -8.21 -3.06 -9.24
N ASP A 40 -8.18 -3.41 -10.53
CA ASP A 40 -8.52 -4.77 -10.95
C ASP A 40 -7.47 -5.79 -10.47
N PRO A 41 -7.90 -6.91 -9.88
CA PRO A 41 -7.00 -8.01 -9.52
C PRO A 41 -6.61 -8.77 -10.78
N PHE A 42 -5.41 -8.52 -11.33
CA PHE A 42 -4.87 -9.24 -12.50
C PHE A 42 -4.46 -10.70 -12.24
N ALA A 43 -5.01 -11.33 -11.21
CA ALA A 43 -4.69 -12.71 -10.86
C ALA A 43 -5.17 -13.69 -11.94
N ASP A 44 -6.30 -13.39 -12.59
CA ASP A 44 -6.87 -14.20 -13.66
C ASP A 44 -5.94 -14.33 -14.88
N MET A 45 -5.12 -13.30 -15.16
CA MET A 45 -4.10 -13.36 -16.22
C MET A 45 -3.05 -14.45 -15.97
N GLU A 46 -2.88 -14.85 -14.71
CA GLU A 46 -1.95 -15.90 -14.28
C GLU A 46 -2.66 -17.22 -13.97
N GLY A 47 -3.99 -17.30 -14.17
CA GLY A 47 -4.80 -18.46 -13.76
C GLY A 47 -4.81 -18.68 -12.25
N ALA A 48 -4.56 -17.63 -11.46
CA ALA A 48 -4.52 -17.66 -10.01
C ALA A 48 -5.75 -16.97 -9.40
N PRO A 49 -6.24 -17.41 -8.23
CA PRO A 49 -7.32 -16.70 -7.55
C PRO A 49 -6.85 -15.33 -7.06
N GLY A 50 -7.72 -14.32 -7.19
CA GLY A 50 -7.53 -13.03 -6.53
C GLY A 50 -7.58 -13.20 -5.01
N PHE A 51 -6.66 -12.55 -4.29
CA PHE A 51 -6.56 -12.64 -2.83
C PHE A 51 -6.85 -11.32 -2.10
N ALA A 52 -6.98 -10.21 -2.83
CA ALA A 52 -7.21 -8.90 -2.23
C ALA A 52 -8.13 -8.03 -3.09
N ASP A 53 -9.00 -7.26 -2.43
CA ASP A 53 -9.63 -6.07 -2.99
C ASP A 53 -8.78 -4.85 -2.63
N VAL A 54 -8.42 -4.04 -3.62
CA VAL A 54 -7.54 -2.87 -3.43
C VAL A 54 -8.23 -1.66 -4.02
N ARG A 55 -8.33 -0.59 -3.23
CA ARG A 55 -8.95 0.67 -3.64
C ARG A 55 -8.04 1.84 -3.33
N LEU A 56 -7.93 2.78 -4.26
CA LEU A 56 -7.04 3.95 -4.16
C LEU A 56 -7.79 5.22 -4.59
N GLY A 57 -7.81 6.22 -3.73
CA GLY A 57 -8.36 7.56 -4.01
C GLY A 57 -7.39 8.66 -3.61
N TRP A 58 -7.72 9.91 -3.94
CA TRP A 58 -6.95 11.08 -3.50
C TRP A 58 -7.85 12.26 -3.09
N ASN A 59 -7.30 13.19 -2.31
CA ASN A 59 -7.84 14.54 -2.11
C ASN A 59 -6.73 15.52 -1.67
N GLU A 60 -7.09 16.70 -1.17
CA GLU A 60 -6.14 17.73 -0.75
C GLU A 60 -5.24 17.30 0.42
N THR A 61 -5.66 16.33 1.23
CA THR A 61 -4.90 15.84 2.38
C THR A 61 -3.90 14.75 1.99
N GLY A 62 -4.17 14.00 0.92
CA GLY A 62 -3.28 12.95 0.43
C GLY A 62 -3.98 11.82 -0.32
N LEU A 63 -3.43 10.61 -0.17
CA LEU A 63 -3.96 9.38 -0.77
C LEU A 63 -4.71 8.57 0.27
N GLY A 64 -5.87 8.04 -0.11
CA GLY A 64 -6.58 7.01 0.64
C GLY A 64 -6.32 5.65 0.02
N LEU A 65 -6.02 4.65 0.83
CA LEU A 65 -5.84 3.25 0.42
C LEU A 65 -6.66 2.35 1.33
N THR A 66 -7.53 1.54 0.72
CA THR A 66 -8.26 0.47 1.42
C THR A 66 -7.86 -0.86 0.80
N ILE A 67 -7.51 -1.83 1.64
CA ILE A 67 -7.16 -3.19 1.21
C ILE A 67 -7.92 -4.20 2.07
N GLU A 68 -8.69 -5.06 1.42
CA GLU A 68 -9.32 -6.21 2.05
C GLU A 68 -8.63 -7.49 1.55
N VAL A 69 -7.90 -8.17 2.43
CA VAL A 69 -7.24 -9.45 2.10
C VAL A 69 -8.14 -10.62 2.51
N LYS A 70 -8.38 -11.56 1.59
CA LYS A 70 -9.26 -12.72 1.78
C LYS A 70 -8.51 -14.04 1.70
N GLY A 71 -9.05 -15.08 2.33
CA GLY A 71 -8.53 -16.45 2.20
C GLY A 71 -7.24 -16.75 2.96
N LYS A 72 -6.88 -15.91 3.94
CA LYS A 72 -5.71 -16.16 4.79
C LYS A 72 -6.08 -17.14 5.93
N GLU A 73 -5.41 -18.28 5.99
CA GLU A 73 -5.67 -19.32 7.01
C GLU A 73 -4.96 -19.06 8.34
N ASN A 74 -3.82 -18.37 8.29
CA ASN A 74 -3.00 -18.06 9.45
C ASN A 74 -3.10 -16.58 9.85
N TYR A 75 -2.81 -16.28 11.11
CA TYR A 75 -2.65 -14.90 11.56
C TYR A 75 -1.58 -14.16 10.73
N PRO A 76 -1.73 -12.84 10.53
CA PRO A 76 -0.67 -12.02 9.94
C PRO A 76 0.64 -12.15 10.73
N ILE A 77 1.75 -12.30 10.01
CA ILE A 77 3.09 -12.36 10.57
C ILE A 77 3.85 -11.15 10.06
N GLY A 78 4.48 -10.41 10.97
CA GLY A 78 5.30 -9.28 10.57
C GLY A 78 6.49 -9.01 11.49
N ASP A 79 7.41 -8.24 10.95
CA ASP A 79 8.63 -7.77 11.59
C ASP A 79 8.95 -6.38 11.04
N ALA A 80 8.80 -5.34 11.89
CA ALA A 80 9.01 -3.96 11.49
C ALA A 80 10.43 -3.68 10.96
N ASP A 81 11.42 -4.48 11.36
CA ASP A 81 12.79 -4.42 10.84
C ASP A 81 12.94 -5.04 9.44
N ARG A 82 11.98 -5.88 9.03
CA ARG A 82 11.93 -6.59 7.74
C ARG A 82 10.57 -6.39 7.05
N PRO A 83 10.17 -5.14 6.76
CA PRO A 83 8.80 -4.84 6.36
C PRO A 83 8.40 -5.47 5.01
N ARG A 84 9.35 -5.66 4.10
CA ARG A 84 9.09 -6.32 2.79
C ARG A 84 8.93 -7.84 2.88
N GLN A 85 9.25 -8.45 4.01
CA GLN A 85 9.05 -9.88 4.28
C GLN A 85 7.83 -10.13 5.16
N SER A 86 7.16 -9.06 5.58
CA SER A 86 6.02 -9.10 6.50
C SER A 86 4.70 -9.10 5.72
N ASP A 87 3.65 -9.61 6.35
CA ASP A 87 2.30 -9.44 5.86
C ASP A 87 1.88 -7.97 5.93
N GLY A 88 1.76 -7.34 4.77
CA GLY A 88 1.43 -5.93 4.65
C GLY A 88 1.43 -5.45 3.22
N VAL A 89 1.23 -4.15 3.06
CA VAL A 89 1.34 -3.45 1.77
C VAL A 89 2.54 -2.52 1.79
N THR A 90 3.23 -2.46 0.65
CA THR A 90 4.26 -1.44 0.40
C THR A 90 3.82 -0.52 -0.73
N ILE A 91 3.73 0.78 -0.45
CA ILE A 91 3.38 1.81 -1.44
C ILE A 91 4.65 2.56 -1.86
N TRP A 92 4.83 2.71 -3.18
CA TRP A 92 5.90 3.50 -3.76
C TRP A 92 5.28 4.69 -4.49
N ILE A 93 5.66 5.91 -4.09
CA ILE A 93 5.09 7.15 -4.64
C ILE A 93 6.21 7.95 -5.29
N ASP A 94 6.03 8.37 -6.54
CA ASP A 94 6.89 9.35 -7.21
C ASP A 94 6.11 10.64 -7.44
N THR A 95 6.45 11.70 -6.70
CA THR A 95 5.73 12.98 -6.73
C THR A 95 6.22 13.95 -7.82
N ARG A 96 7.19 13.56 -8.67
CA ARG A 96 7.72 14.44 -9.74
C ARG A 96 6.77 14.61 -10.91
N GLY A 97 6.03 13.56 -11.26
CA GLY A 97 5.14 13.53 -12.42
C GLY A 97 5.81 13.46 -13.80
N ASP A 98 7.10 13.78 -13.94
CA ASP A 98 7.77 13.88 -15.27
C ASP A 98 8.09 12.54 -15.95
N ARG A 99 8.09 11.43 -15.19
CA ARG A 99 8.37 10.04 -15.63
C ARG A 99 9.68 9.84 -16.42
N THR A 100 10.58 10.82 -16.45
CA THR A 100 11.82 10.77 -17.26
C THR A 100 12.98 10.10 -16.52
N GLY A 101 12.99 10.19 -15.19
CA GLY A 101 14.05 9.61 -14.35
C GLY A 101 13.79 8.15 -13.99
N HIS A 102 14.70 7.25 -14.39
CA HIS A 102 14.66 5.82 -14.03
C HIS A 102 15.19 5.51 -12.61
N ARG A 103 15.72 6.51 -11.91
CA ARG A 103 16.21 6.37 -10.53
C ARG A 103 15.39 7.19 -9.56
N ALA A 104 15.14 6.61 -8.39
CA ALA A 104 14.49 7.27 -7.27
C ALA A 104 15.33 8.46 -6.77
N THR A 105 14.65 9.52 -6.35
CA THR A 105 15.23 10.77 -5.82
C THR A 105 14.49 11.19 -4.55
N ARG A 106 14.76 12.41 -4.03
CA ARG A 106 14.13 12.96 -2.81
C ARG A 106 12.59 13.07 -2.84
N THR A 107 11.98 12.91 -4.00
CA THR A 107 10.52 12.93 -4.26
C THR A 107 9.92 11.53 -4.39
N CYS A 108 10.73 10.49 -4.21
CA CYS A 108 10.31 9.10 -4.30
C CYS A 108 10.23 8.50 -2.90
N HIS A 109 9.03 8.11 -2.48
CA HIS A 109 8.73 7.63 -1.14
C HIS A 109 8.40 6.15 -1.14
N GLN A 110 8.78 5.44 -0.07
CA GLN A 110 8.45 4.03 0.15
C GLN A 110 7.86 3.87 1.54
N PHE A 111 6.56 3.56 1.60
CA PHE A 111 5.79 3.38 2.82
C PHE A 111 5.40 1.91 2.99
N HIS A 112 5.40 1.43 4.22
CA HIS A 112 4.99 0.08 4.57
C HIS A 112 3.89 0.14 5.64
N PHE A 113 2.84 -0.64 5.43
CA PHE A 113 1.73 -0.81 6.34
C PHE A 113 1.59 -2.29 6.61
N LEU A 114 1.91 -2.71 7.82
CA LEU A 114 1.97 -4.10 8.23
C LEU A 114 0.74 -4.42 9.08
N ALA A 115 0.13 -5.58 8.84
CA ALA A 115 -0.99 -6.07 9.64
C ALA A 115 -0.55 -6.63 11.01
N ALA A 116 0.75 -6.91 11.17
CA ALA A 116 1.40 -7.32 12.42
C ALA A 116 2.88 -6.90 12.39
N GLY A 117 3.58 -6.99 13.52
CA GLY A 117 5.01 -6.69 13.65
C GLY A 117 5.35 -5.47 14.52
N GLY A 118 4.34 -4.73 14.98
CA GLY A 118 4.43 -3.68 15.98
C GLY A 118 4.17 -4.18 17.41
N GLY A 119 4.34 -3.29 18.38
CA GLY A 119 4.10 -3.59 19.80
C GLY A 119 5.13 -4.53 20.44
N PRO A 120 5.05 -4.78 21.76
CA PRO A 120 6.00 -5.64 22.48
C PRO A 120 5.99 -7.10 22.01
N ASN A 121 4.85 -7.59 21.52
CA ASN A 121 4.66 -8.99 21.13
C ASN A 121 4.70 -9.20 19.60
N LYS A 122 4.95 -8.15 18.80
CA LYS A 122 4.94 -8.18 17.33
C LYS A 122 3.60 -8.59 16.70
N ASP A 123 2.50 -8.38 17.39
CA ASP A 123 1.13 -8.69 16.96
C ASP A 123 0.28 -7.44 16.64
N GLU A 124 0.81 -6.24 16.87
CA GLU A 124 0.12 -4.99 16.54
C GLU A 124 0.43 -4.54 15.10
N PRO A 125 -0.49 -3.83 14.43
CA PRO A 125 -0.22 -3.19 13.15
C PRO A 125 0.94 -2.19 13.25
N ALA A 126 1.71 -2.05 12.16
CA ALA A 126 2.84 -1.13 12.13
C ALA A 126 2.90 -0.33 10.84
N PHE A 127 3.11 0.98 10.97
CA PHE A 127 3.47 1.86 9.85
C PHE A 127 4.94 2.24 9.93
N LEU A 128 5.60 2.28 8.77
CA LEU A 128 6.97 2.76 8.67
C LEU A 128 7.31 3.22 7.25
N GLN A 129 8.10 4.30 7.15
CA GLN A 129 8.71 4.76 5.91
C GLN A 129 10.18 4.35 5.87
N THR A 130 10.63 3.75 4.77
CA THR A 130 12.05 3.40 4.58
C THR A 130 12.67 4.12 3.40
N LYS A 131 14.01 4.19 3.39
CA LYS A 131 14.76 4.68 2.24
C LYS A 131 14.68 3.67 1.09
N ILE A 132 14.57 4.19 -0.13
CA ILE A 132 14.63 3.36 -1.33
C ILE A 132 16.09 2.96 -1.57
N HIS A 133 16.36 1.66 -1.59
CA HIS A 133 17.71 1.14 -1.84
C HIS A 133 18.23 1.67 -3.19
N ARG A 134 19.44 2.25 -3.17
CA ARG A 134 20.10 2.87 -4.35
C ARG A 134 19.36 4.09 -4.92
N ALA A 135 18.55 4.80 -4.13
CA ALA A 135 18.10 6.13 -4.50
C ALA A 135 19.30 7.08 -4.74
N LEU A 136 19.13 8.08 -5.62
CA LEU A 136 20.12 9.15 -5.81
C LEU A 136 20.16 10.08 -4.61
N GLN A 137 19.01 10.29 -3.98
CA GLN A 137 18.80 11.12 -2.81
C GLN A 137 17.67 10.48 -1.99
N ASP A 138 17.78 10.55 -0.68
CA ASP A 138 16.74 10.08 0.22
C ASP A 138 15.59 11.07 0.28
N ALA A 139 14.35 10.56 0.27
CA ALA A 139 13.18 11.36 0.58
C ALA A 139 13.14 11.71 2.09
N PRO A 140 12.55 12.86 2.47
CA PRO A 140 12.29 13.14 3.87
C PRO A 140 11.39 12.05 4.47
N LEU A 141 11.63 11.72 5.74
CA LEU A 141 10.79 10.79 6.51
C LEU A 141 9.62 11.56 7.11
N ALA A 142 8.40 11.04 6.91
CA ALA A 142 7.19 11.51 7.56
C ALA A 142 7.15 11.06 9.01
N SER A 143 6.44 11.81 9.86
CA SER A 143 6.09 11.32 11.20
C SER A 143 5.06 10.20 11.05
N GLY A 144 5.15 9.16 11.89
CA GLY A 144 4.12 8.13 11.96
C GLY A 144 2.75 8.69 12.36
N ASN A 145 2.73 9.78 13.14
CA ASN A 145 1.50 10.45 13.56
C ASN A 145 0.79 11.18 12.41
N ASP A 146 1.49 11.47 11.32
CA ASP A 146 0.91 12.15 10.16
C ASP A 146 0.22 11.18 9.20
N VAL A 147 0.26 9.87 9.49
CA VAL A 147 -0.27 8.81 8.63
C VAL A 147 -1.32 8.01 9.39
N PRO A 148 -2.61 8.38 9.25
CA PRO A 148 -3.70 7.57 9.77
C PRO A 148 -3.63 6.16 9.18
N PHE A 149 -3.47 5.18 10.06
CA PHE A 149 -3.43 3.77 9.68
C PHE A 149 -4.27 2.95 10.63
N ARG A 150 -5.16 2.14 10.05
CA ARG A 150 -6.02 1.20 10.75
C ARG A 150 -6.00 -0.15 10.04
N CYS A 151 -6.05 -1.19 10.84
CA CYS A 151 -6.08 -2.57 10.38
C CYS A 151 -6.96 -3.35 11.34
N GLU A 152 -7.95 -4.04 10.79
CA GLU A 152 -8.81 -4.93 11.55
C GLU A 152 -8.89 -6.29 10.86
N ARG A 153 -9.31 -7.29 11.63
CA ARG A 153 -9.63 -8.61 11.09
C ARG A 153 -11.14 -8.74 10.98
N LEU A 154 -11.62 -8.79 9.74
CA LEU A 154 -12.99 -9.15 9.43
C LEU A 154 -13.23 -10.64 9.76
N LYS A 155 -14.39 -10.95 10.33
CA LYS A 155 -14.79 -12.33 10.69
C LYS A 155 -15.34 -13.10 9.51
#